data_AF-A0A6B3GAT0-F1
#
_entry.id   AF-A0A6B3GAT0-F1
#
_cell.length_a   1.000
_cell.length_b   1.000
_cell.length_c   1.000
_cell.angle_alpha   90.00
_cell.angle_beta   90.00
_cell.angle_gamma   90.00
#
_symmetry.space_group_name_H-M   'P 1'
#
loop_
_entity.id
_entity.type
_entity.pdbx_description
1 polymer ?
#
loop_
_entity_poly.entity_id
_entity_poly.type
_entity_poly.pdbx_seq_one_letter_code
_entity_poly.pdbx_strand_id
1 'polypeptide(L)'
;DAGTSYHLPVALRLRGPLDRDSLELALRDIVERHEVLRTVVTAAPDGTRQRILPQQRIPSPLLRVMPAGEPAAPDGVPFDLER
;
A
#
# COMPACT_ATOMS: atom_id res chain seq x y z
N ASP A 1 -8.92 -3.81 17.52
CA ASP A 1 -8.20 -4.74 16.62
C ASP A 1 -6.72 -4.46 16.63
N ALA A 2 -5.91 -5.46 17.00
CA ALA A 2 -4.46 -5.30 17.17
C ALA A 2 -3.68 -5.06 15.85
N GLY A 3 -4.32 -5.24 14.68
CA GLY A 3 -3.66 -5.16 13.38
C GLY A 3 -3.35 -3.75 12.90
N THR A 4 -4.22 -2.77 13.15
CA THR A 4 -4.04 -1.40 12.64
C THR A 4 -3.21 -0.51 13.57
N SER A 5 -3.01 -0.91 14.83
CA SER A 5 -2.22 -0.18 15.83
C SER A 5 -0.77 0.06 15.41
N TYR A 6 -0.27 -0.77 14.50
CA TYR A 6 1.09 -0.70 13.96
C TYR A 6 1.16 -0.02 12.59
N HIS A 7 0.04 0.49 12.06
CA HIS A 7 0.04 1.31 10.86
C HIS A 7 0.44 2.74 11.22
N LEU A 8 1.31 3.33 10.40
CA LEU A 8 1.71 4.73 10.50
C LEU A 8 1.09 5.52 9.32
N PRO A 9 -0.18 5.93 9.41
CA PRO A 9 -0.81 6.69 8.35
C PRO A 9 -0.17 8.08 8.23
N VAL A 10 0.05 8.52 6.99
CA VAL A 10 0.60 9.86 6.68
C VAL A 10 -0.36 10.58 5.74
N ALA A 11 -0.62 11.86 6.02
CA ALA A 11 -1.39 12.74 5.15
C ALA A 11 -0.52 13.91 4.68
N LEU A 12 -0.52 14.17 3.38
CA LEU A 12 0.27 15.25 2.76
C LEU A 12 -0.67 16.26 2.10
N ARG A 13 -0.41 17.56 2.29
CA ARG A 13 -1.06 18.64 1.54
C ARG A 13 -0.16 19.11 0.42
N LEU A 14 -0.46 18.69 -0.80
CA LEU A 14 0.23 19.14 -2.01
C LEU A 14 -0.38 20.46 -2.49
N ARG A 15 0.43 21.35 -3.06
CA ARG A 15 0.00 22.65 -3.62
C ARG A 15 0.52 22.78 -5.04
N GLY A 16 -0.31 23.33 -5.92
CA GLY A 16 -0.01 23.44 -7.34
C GLY A 16 -0.70 22.35 -8.17
N PRO A 17 -0.47 22.34 -9.49
CA PRO A 17 -0.99 21.29 -10.37
C PRO A 17 -0.40 19.94 -9.96
N LEU A 18 -1.25 18.93 -9.83
CA LEU A 18 -0.85 17.56 -9.56
C LEU A 18 -0.98 16.73 -10.82
N ASP A 19 0.15 16.22 -11.32
CA ASP A 19 0.15 15.15 -12.32
C ASP A 19 -0.05 13.81 -11.61
N ARG A 20 -1.24 13.25 -11.77
CA ARG A 20 -1.63 11.99 -11.11
C ARG A 20 -0.88 10.79 -11.67
N ASP A 21 -0.65 10.75 -12.97
CA ASP A 21 -0.04 9.60 -13.63
C ASP A 21 1.44 9.52 -13.22
N SER A 22 2.11 10.67 -13.19
CA SER A 22 3.48 10.77 -12.66
C SER A 22 3.56 10.38 -11.17
N LEU A 23 2.60 10.78 -10.34
CA LEU A 23 2.57 10.38 -8.92
C LEU A 23 2.36 8.86 -8.76
N GLU A 24 1.45 8.26 -9.53
CA GLU A 24 1.22 6.82 -9.50
C GLU A 24 2.47 6.03 -9.92
N LEU A 25 3.17 6.48 -10.97
CA LEU A 25 4.43 5.86 -11.39
C LEU A 25 5.52 5.99 -10.31
N ALA A 26 5.68 7.17 -9.70
CA ALA A 26 6.67 7.36 -8.65
C ALA A 26 6.41 6.47 -7.42
N LEU A 27 5.15 6.29 -7.02
CA LEU A 27 4.79 5.38 -5.92
C LEU A 27 5.06 3.92 -6.28
N ARG A 28 4.80 3.52 -7.53
CA ARG A 28 5.13 2.19 -8.05
C ARG A 28 6.63 1.93 -7.97
N ASP A 29 7.44 2.87 -8.44
CA ASP A 29 8.91 2.76 -8.40
C ASP A 29 9.44 2.58 -6.97
N ILE A 30 8.86 3.30 -6.00
CA ILE A 30 9.20 3.16 -4.58
C ILE A 30 8.93 1.73 -4.10
N VAL A 31 7.73 1.19 -4.33
CA VAL A 31 7.37 -0.16 -3.86
C VAL A 31 8.20 -1.24 -4.58
N GLU A 32 8.47 -1.09 -5.87
CA GLU A 32 9.31 -2.04 -6.61
C GLU A 32 10.76 -2.04 -6.09
N ARG A 33 11.32 -0.87 -5.80
CA ARG A 33 12.68 -0.68 -5.29
C ARG A 33 12.86 -1.22 -3.87
N HIS A 34 11.87 -1.08 -3.01
CA HIS A 34 12.00 -1.38 -1.58
C HIS A 34 11.38 -2.74 -1.21
N GLU A 35 12.22 -3.73 -0.90
CA GLU A 35 11.78 -5.08 -0.52
C GLU A 35 10.86 -5.10 0.70
N VAL A 36 11.12 -4.24 1.69
CA VAL A 36 10.31 -4.14 2.91
C VAL A 36 8.83 -3.82 2.62
N LEU A 37 8.55 -3.08 1.53
CA LEU A 37 7.19 -2.74 1.11
C LEU A 37 6.50 -3.90 0.36
N ARG A 38 7.24 -4.95 0.03
CA ARG A 38 6.77 -6.19 -0.63
C ARG A 38 6.90 -7.41 0.27
N THR A 39 7.16 -7.22 1.57
CA THR A 39 7.29 -8.30 2.53
C THR A 39 5.95 -8.63 3.16
N VAL A 40 5.51 -9.87 3.04
CA VAL A 40 4.37 -10.42 3.78
C VAL A 40 4.87 -11.26 4.96
N VAL A 41 4.17 -11.16 6.09
CA VAL A 41 4.43 -11.96 7.29
C VAL A 41 3.37 -13.04 7.38
N THR A 42 3.78 -14.30 7.26
CA THR A 42 2.89 -15.46 7.25
C THR A 42 3.18 -16.36 8.45
N ALA A 43 2.15 -17.04 8.97
CA ALA A 43 2.32 -18.08 9.96
C ALA A 43 3.01 -19.32 9.35
N ALA A 44 3.90 -19.95 10.11
CA ALA A 44 4.57 -21.20 9.79
C ALA A 44 4.64 -22.09 11.05
N PRO A 45 4.90 -23.41 10.91
CA PRO A 45 4.93 -24.33 12.06
C PRO A 45 5.95 -23.96 13.14
N ASP A 46 7.03 -23.25 12.77
CA ASP A 46 8.13 -22.82 13.64
C ASP A 46 8.02 -21.35 14.10
N GLY A 47 6.95 -20.64 13.72
CA GLY A 47 6.73 -19.23 14.05
C GLY A 47 6.33 -18.38 12.85
N THR A 48 6.57 -17.08 12.91
CA THR A 48 6.29 -16.18 11.78
C THR A 48 7.44 -16.16 10.78
N ARG A 49 7.14 -16.22 9.49
CA ARG A 49 8.11 -16.11 8.40
C ARG A 49 7.84 -14.88 7.56
N GLN A 50 8.91 -14.22 7.11
CA GLN A 50 8.84 -13.15 6.14
C GLN A 50 9.04 -13.73 4.73
N ARG A 51 8.21 -13.29 3.79
CA ARG A 51 8.31 -13.64 2.36
C ARG A 51 8.29 -12.36 1.54
N ILE A 52 9.30 -12.17 0.70
CA ILE A 52 9.39 -11.03 -0.21
C ILE A 52 8.66 -11.42 -1.51
N LEU A 53 7.61 -10.68 -1.87
CA LEU A 53 6.90 -10.84 -3.14
C LEU A 53 7.76 -10.31 -4.30
N PRO A 54 7.73 -10.89 -5.50
CA PRO A 54 8.53 -10.41 -6.63
C PRO A 54 8.12 -8.99 -7.05
N GLN A 55 9.05 -8.28 -7.70
CA GLN A 55 8.75 -7.07 -8.45
C GLN A 55 7.72 -7.42 -9.54
N GLN A 56 6.80 -6.49 -9.89
CA GLN A 56 5.69 -6.64 -10.87
C GLN A 56 4.28 -6.95 -10.30
N ARG A 57 4.07 -7.11 -9.00
CA ARG A 57 2.72 -7.34 -8.43
C ARG A 57 2.08 -6.10 -7.80
N ILE A 58 2.05 -4.98 -8.51
CA ILE A 58 1.33 -3.81 -8.01
C ILE A 58 0.12 -3.56 -8.90
N PRO A 59 -1.12 -3.82 -8.40
CA PRO A 59 -2.34 -3.53 -9.14
C PRO A 59 -2.45 -2.04 -9.48
N SER A 60 -2.92 -1.73 -10.69
CA SER A 60 -3.34 -0.37 -11.07
C SER A 60 -4.87 -0.30 -11.07
N PRO A 61 -5.47 0.80 -10.59
CA PRO A 61 -4.80 2.00 -10.07
C PRO A 61 -4.29 1.83 -8.63
N LEU A 62 -3.16 2.48 -8.32
CA LEU A 62 -2.67 2.62 -6.93
C LEU A 62 -3.41 3.74 -6.19
N LEU A 63 -3.83 4.77 -6.92
CA LEU A 63 -4.43 5.96 -6.36
C LEU A 63 -5.94 5.99 -6.58
N ARG A 64 -6.70 6.09 -5.48
CA ARG A 64 -8.12 6.45 -5.50
C ARG A 64 -8.28 7.95 -5.34
N VAL A 65 -9.06 8.58 -6.22
CA VAL A 65 -9.43 10.00 -6.09
C VAL A 65 -10.76 10.08 -5.36
N MET A 66 -10.84 10.98 -4.38
CA MET A 66 -12.03 11.19 -3.56
C MET A 66 -12.42 12.67 -3.53
N PRO A 67 -13.72 12.98 -3.41
CA PRO A 67 -14.17 14.33 -3.10
C PRO A 67 -13.58 14.81 -1.76
N ALA A 68 -13.25 16.09 -1.69
CA ALA A 68 -12.73 16.67 -0.46
C ALA A 68 -13.81 16.72 0.62
N GLY A 69 -13.46 16.30 1.85
CA GLY A 69 -14.36 16.34 3.00
C GLY A 69 -15.24 15.09 3.17
N GLU A 70 -15.20 14.14 2.23
CA GLU A 70 -15.87 12.86 2.39
C GLU A 70 -14.92 11.85 3.05
N PRO A 71 -15.35 11.16 4.12
CA PRO A 71 -14.55 10.11 4.73
C PRO A 71 -14.38 8.94 3.75
N ALA A 72 -13.16 8.43 3.64
CA ALA A 72 -12.91 7.20 2.91
C ALA A 72 -13.71 6.07 3.55
N ALA A 73 -14.59 5.44 2.76
CA ALA A 73 -15.14 4.15 3.15
C ALA A 73 -13.97 3.18 3.33
N PRO A 74 -13.95 2.37 4.41
CA PRO A 74 -12.93 1.36 4.56
C PRO A 74 -12.96 0.43 3.35
N ASP A 75 -11.79 0.06 2.85
CA ASP A 75 -11.67 -1.01 1.88
C ASP A 75 -12.06 -2.30 2.60
N GLY A 76 -13.34 -2.68 2.51
CA GLY A 76 -13.91 -3.87 3.16
C GLY A 76 -13.41 -5.20 2.59
N VAL A 77 -12.40 -5.15 1.72
CA VAL A 77 -11.77 -6.30 1.10
C VAL A 77 -10.50 -6.62 1.90
N PRO A 78 -10.39 -7.83 2.47
CA PRO A 78 -9.16 -8.27 3.11
C PRO A 78 -7.96 -8.15 2.16
N PHE A 79 -6.82 -7.71 2.68
CA PHE A 79 -5.59 -7.64 1.90
C PHE A 79 -5.13 -9.06 1.51
N ASP A 80 -4.96 -9.31 0.22
CA ASP A 80 -4.51 -10.59 -0.31
C ASP A 80 -2.98 -10.74 -0.14
N LEU A 81 -2.55 -11.61 0.78
CA LEU A 81 -1.13 -11.84 1.08
C LEU A 81 -0.39 -12.64 -0.01
N GLU A 82 -1.10 -13.16 -1.01
CA GLU A 82 -0.52 -13.84 -2.16
C GLU A 82 -0.36 -12.95 -3.39
N ARG A 83 -0.96 -11.75 -3.34
CA ARG A 83 -0.96 -10.79 -4.44
C ARG A 83 0.00 -9.64 -4.21
#